data_AF-A0A7C6KJ13-F1
#
_entry.id   AF-A0A7C6KJ13-F1
#
_cell.length_a   1.000
_cell.length_b   1.000
_cell.length_c   1.000
_cell.angle_alpha   90.00
_cell.angle_beta   90.00
_cell.angle_gamma   90.00
#
_symmetry.space_group_name_H-M   'P 1'
#
loop_
_entity.id
_entity.type
_entity.pdbx_description
1 polymer ?
#
loop_
_entity_poly.entity_id
_entity_poly.type
_entity_poly.pdbx_seq_one_letter_code
_entity_poly.pdbx_strand_id
1 'polypeptide(L)'
;MRLAILGSTGSIGRQMLEVVSEHLRRPAGTSDDLQIVALAAYRGLDELARQVERYRPLYVAAAGYDPGDRYDREELDRFRERLQTAAAGRGRSSPLPVPRVMGGAAALEELATLAEVDLVVVAVVGAGGLRPTLAAIGAGKRVALANKETLVIGGELVRAALARTGTAGRRASGSAPAGWREGLAGDRLRPIDSEHSAIWQCLGGARGLDAGGAALGELGLERLILTASGGPLRSWPVERLPEVSVEQVLAHPTWKMGPRITVDSATMMNKGFEVLEASFLFGVPEERIEVVIHPESVVHSLVEWADGSVLAQLGWPDMRLPIQYALFYPRRLPSGARRLDLTQVRTLSFLPVESSRYPCLALARQAGRAGGTYPAVLNAADEEAVAGFLKGLIRFTDIAAIVEETLAKYQGDPAGELSLPAVEQADTWARRKARELIQAIQRG
;
A
#
# COMPACT_ATOMS: atom_id res chain seq x y z
N MET A 1 -4.14 22.12 0.57
CA MET A 1 -4.29 20.71 0.17
C MET A 1 -5.33 20.03 1.03
N ARG A 2 -6.38 19.50 0.40
CA ARG A 2 -7.51 18.80 1.02
C ARG A 2 -7.37 17.29 0.83
N LEU A 3 -7.41 16.54 1.93
CA LEU A 3 -7.11 15.11 1.98
C LEU A 3 -8.37 14.26 2.20
N ALA A 4 -8.46 13.15 1.47
CA ALA A 4 -9.27 12.00 1.88
C ALA A 4 -8.34 10.88 2.34
N ILE A 5 -8.59 10.27 3.50
CA ILE A 5 -7.78 9.14 4.00
C ILE A 5 -8.67 7.91 4.10
N LEU A 6 -8.47 6.96 3.19
CA LEU A 6 -9.16 5.68 3.16
C LEU A 6 -8.35 4.66 3.98
N GLY A 7 -8.91 4.14 5.08
CA GLY A 7 -8.20 3.28 6.02
C GLY A 7 -7.53 4.02 7.18
N SER A 8 -8.16 5.08 7.70
CA SER A 8 -7.59 6.00 8.68
C SER A 8 -7.28 5.39 10.06
N THR A 9 -7.94 4.29 10.42
CA THR A 9 -7.73 3.58 11.70
C THR A 9 -6.64 2.51 11.64
N GLY A 10 -6.17 2.18 10.43
CA GLY A 10 -5.06 1.26 10.20
C GLY A 10 -3.70 1.82 10.63
N SER A 11 -2.65 1.00 10.55
CA SER A 11 -1.28 1.44 10.91
C SER A 11 -0.82 2.66 10.11
N ILE A 12 -0.92 2.59 8.77
CA ILE A 12 -0.53 3.70 7.89
C ILE A 12 -1.47 4.90 8.06
N GLY A 13 -2.79 4.68 8.16
CA GLY A 13 -3.76 5.75 8.38
C GLY A 13 -3.48 6.57 9.64
N ARG A 14 -3.15 5.92 10.76
CA ARG A 14 -2.78 6.60 12.01
C ARG A 14 -1.46 7.38 11.86
N GLN A 15 -0.44 6.78 11.27
CA GLN A 15 0.85 7.47 11.02
C GLN A 15 0.69 8.65 10.04
N MET A 16 -0.18 8.54 9.04
CA MET A 16 -0.56 9.64 8.15
C MET A 16 -1.16 10.81 8.94
N LEU A 17 -2.10 10.52 9.85
CA LEU A 17 -2.71 11.52 10.73
C LEU A 17 -1.72 12.13 11.74
N GLU A 18 -0.72 11.37 12.18
CA GLU A 18 0.39 11.87 13.00
C GLU A 18 1.25 12.88 12.22
N VAL A 19 1.66 12.56 10.98
CA VAL A 19 2.40 13.47 10.11
C VAL A 19 1.60 14.74 9.82
N VAL A 20 0.29 14.60 9.55
CA VAL A 20 -0.63 15.75 9.41
C VAL A 20 -0.65 16.60 10.69
N SER A 21 -0.75 15.98 11.86
CA SER A 21 -0.75 16.69 13.14
C SER A 21 0.57 17.39 13.46
N GLU A 22 1.71 16.79 13.10
CA GLU A 22 3.02 17.44 13.19
C GLU A 22 3.08 18.69 12.31
N HIS A 23 2.58 18.59 11.07
CA HIS A 23 2.53 19.73 10.15
C HIS A 23 1.63 20.86 10.67
N LEU A 24 0.43 20.54 11.14
CA LEU A 24 -0.55 21.53 11.63
C LEU A 24 -0.09 22.27 12.90
N ARG A 25 0.85 21.71 13.67
CA ARG A 25 1.43 22.35 14.87
C ARG A 25 2.51 23.39 14.56
N ARG A 26 2.93 23.53 13.31
CA ARG A 26 3.99 24.48 12.93
C ARG A 26 3.48 25.93 13.00
N PRO A 27 4.37 26.92 13.22
CA PRO A 27 3.98 28.31 13.38
C PRO A 27 3.15 28.83 12.19
N ALA A 28 2.13 29.62 12.51
CA ALA A 28 1.27 30.28 11.52
C ALA A 28 2.12 31.06 10.49
N GLY A 29 1.82 30.88 9.20
CA GLY A 29 2.62 31.43 8.08
C GLY A 29 3.67 30.47 7.50
N THR A 30 3.89 29.29 8.11
CA THR A 30 4.77 28.22 7.56
C THR A 30 4.05 26.91 7.24
N SER A 31 2.80 26.77 7.70
CA SER A 31 1.93 25.63 7.42
C SER A 31 1.11 25.94 6.16
N ASP A 32 1.10 25.04 5.19
CA ASP A 32 0.14 25.15 4.10
C ASP A 32 -1.28 24.92 4.64
N ASP A 33 -2.30 25.40 3.94
CA ASP A 33 -3.71 25.08 4.23
C ASP A 33 -3.96 23.58 4.01
N LEU A 34 -3.60 22.74 4.97
CA LEU A 34 -3.83 21.31 4.96
C LEU A 34 -5.11 20.99 5.73
N GLN A 35 -6.04 20.31 5.09
CA GLN A 35 -7.34 19.97 5.67
C GLN A 35 -7.66 18.51 5.41
N ILE A 36 -8.12 17.80 6.43
CA ILE A 36 -8.73 16.48 6.26
C ILE A 36 -10.20 16.70 5.94
N VAL A 37 -10.61 16.36 4.71
CA VAL A 37 -11.98 16.50 4.23
C VAL A 37 -12.78 15.22 4.45
N ALA A 38 -12.13 14.06 4.31
CA ALA A 38 -12.77 12.77 4.45
C ALA A 38 -11.91 11.74 5.18
N LEU A 39 -12.53 10.93 6.03
CA LEU A 39 -11.93 9.77 6.67
C LEU A 39 -12.77 8.53 6.39
N ALA A 40 -12.13 7.39 6.16
CA ALA A 40 -12.83 6.11 6.07
C ALA A 40 -12.15 5.05 6.92
N ALA A 41 -12.95 4.20 7.56
CA ALA A 41 -12.46 2.97 8.15
C ALA A 41 -13.50 1.86 8.06
N TYR A 42 -13.02 0.63 7.97
CA TYR A 42 -13.89 -0.53 8.02
C TYR A 42 -14.17 -0.97 9.47
N ARG A 43 -13.09 -1.14 10.22
CA ARG A 43 -13.07 -1.55 11.63
C ARG A 43 -12.48 -0.44 12.50
N GLY A 44 -12.75 -0.54 13.81
CA GLY A 44 -12.23 0.43 14.78
C GLY A 44 -13.00 1.75 14.77
N LEU A 45 -14.34 1.70 14.69
CA LEU A 45 -15.21 2.87 14.64
C LEU A 45 -15.05 3.79 15.85
N ASP A 46 -14.64 3.25 17.00
CA ASP A 46 -14.24 4.02 18.18
C ASP A 46 -13.09 4.98 17.90
N GLU A 47 -12.06 4.49 17.22
CA GLU A 47 -10.92 5.30 16.81
C GLU A 47 -11.34 6.29 15.72
N LEU A 48 -12.16 5.85 14.76
CA LEU A 48 -12.69 6.75 13.73
C LEU A 48 -13.48 7.92 14.33
N ALA A 49 -14.31 7.68 15.35
CA ALA A 49 -15.03 8.73 16.07
C ALA A 49 -14.08 9.73 16.74
N ARG A 50 -13.02 9.27 17.42
CA ARG A 50 -11.98 10.14 17.99
C ARG A 50 -11.27 10.97 16.92
N GLN A 51 -10.99 10.36 15.76
CA GLN A 51 -10.38 11.06 14.63
C GLN A 51 -11.34 12.13 14.06
N VAL A 52 -12.64 11.84 13.96
CA VAL A 52 -13.66 12.82 13.53
C VAL A 52 -13.70 14.02 14.48
N GLU A 53 -13.71 13.80 15.80
CA GLU A 53 -13.70 14.89 16.78
C GLU A 53 -12.45 15.79 16.66
N ARG A 54 -11.29 15.17 16.41
CA ARG A 54 -10.00 15.85 16.32
C ARG A 54 -9.83 16.63 15.02
N TYR A 55 -10.14 16.01 13.89
CA TYR A 55 -9.82 16.55 12.56
C TYR A 55 -11.02 17.19 11.86
N ARG A 56 -12.24 17.00 12.39
CA ARG A 56 -13.49 17.60 11.90
C ARG A 56 -13.66 17.50 10.38
N PRO A 57 -13.59 16.28 9.80
CA PRO A 57 -13.81 16.10 8.38
C PRO A 57 -15.26 16.46 8.01
N LEU A 58 -15.48 16.77 6.73
CA LEU A 58 -16.82 17.00 6.19
C LEU A 58 -17.57 15.68 5.93
N TYR A 59 -16.81 14.61 5.63
CA TYR A 59 -17.34 13.30 5.29
C TYR A 59 -16.65 12.21 6.11
N VAL A 60 -17.40 11.16 6.45
CA VAL A 60 -16.85 9.98 7.08
C VAL A 60 -17.51 8.73 6.51
N ALA A 61 -16.73 7.70 6.19
CA ALA A 61 -17.25 6.41 5.77
C ALA A 61 -16.91 5.31 6.76
N ALA A 62 -17.93 4.57 7.18
CA ALA A 62 -17.78 3.29 7.86
C ALA A 62 -17.98 2.21 6.79
N ALA A 63 -16.89 1.82 6.12
CA ALA A 63 -16.93 1.00 4.91
C ALA A 63 -15.63 0.22 4.71
N GLY A 64 -15.75 -0.97 4.12
CA GLY A 64 -14.63 -1.82 3.75
C GLY A 64 -14.98 -2.68 2.55
N TYR A 65 -13.98 -3.41 2.07
CA TYR A 65 -14.11 -4.35 0.97
C TYR A 65 -14.12 -5.76 1.55
N ASP A 66 -15.31 -6.32 1.70
CA ASP A 66 -15.51 -7.76 1.83
C ASP A 66 -16.77 -8.11 1.03
N PRO A 67 -16.67 -8.87 -0.07
CA PRO A 67 -17.81 -9.22 -0.91
C PRO A 67 -18.88 -10.07 -0.19
N GLY A 68 -18.56 -10.63 0.99
CA GLY A 68 -19.52 -11.36 1.83
C GLY A 68 -20.05 -10.57 3.03
N ASP A 69 -19.39 -9.46 3.41
CA ASP A 69 -19.69 -8.76 4.66
C ASP A 69 -20.73 -7.66 4.39
N ARG A 70 -21.97 -7.94 4.80
CA ARG A 70 -23.02 -6.91 4.83
C ARG A 70 -22.66 -6.02 6.00
N TYR A 71 -22.13 -4.83 5.72
CA TYR A 71 -22.03 -3.80 6.76
C TYR A 71 -23.38 -3.70 7.44
N ASP A 72 -23.41 -4.03 8.73
CA ASP A 72 -24.65 -4.08 9.48
C ASP A 72 -25.23 -2.65 9.48
N ARG A 73 -26.43 -2.49 8.91
CA ARG A 73 -27.12 -1.19 8.90
C ARG A 73 -27.23 -0.64 10.31
N GLU A 74 -27.41 -1.53 11.30
CA GLU A 74 -27.46 -1.15 12.70
C GLU A 74 -26.11 -0.62 13.21
N GLU A 75 -24.97 -1.19 12.79
CA GLU A 75 -23.66 -0.69 13.17
C GLU A 75 -23.41 0.72 12.61
N LEU A 76 -23.80 0.96 11.36
CA LEU A 76 -23.72 2.27 10.73
C LEU A 76 -24.62 3.30 11.44
N ASP A 77 -25.83 2.91 11.82
CA ASP A 77 -26.76 3.78 12.55
C ASP A 77 -26.28 4.08 13.97
N ARG A 78 -25.75 3.08 14.69
CA ARG A 78 -25.07 3.27 15.99
C ARG A 78 -23.90 4.24 15.86
N PHE A 79 -23.12 4.13 14.78
CA PHE A 79 -22.00 5.03 14.54
C PHE A 79 -22.47 6.48 14.28
N ARG A 80 -23.55 6.67 13.50
CA ARG A 80 -24.17 7.99 13.28
C ARG A 80 -24.64 8.63 14.58
N GLU A 81 -25.36 7.88 15.41
CA GLU A 81 -25.90 8.36 16.68
C GLU A 81 -24.76 8.77 17.64
N ARG A 82 -23.67 8.00 17.65
CA ARG A 82 -22.47 8.34 18.43
C ARG A 82 -21.86 9.67 18.00
N LEU A 83 -21.70 9.89 16.69
CA LEU A 83 -21.14 11.15 16.19
C LEU A 83 -22.05 12.34 16.50
N GLN A 84 -23.37 12.17 16.41
CA GLN A 84 -24.34 13.20 16.80
C GLN A 84 -24.24 13.52 18.30
N THR A 85 -24.19 12.50 19.15
CA THR A 85 -24.04 12.65 20.60
C THR A 85 -22.73 13.35 20.97
N ALA A 86 -21.62 12.96 20.35
CA ALA A 86 -20.31 13.59 20.57
C ALA A 86 -20.27 15.06 20.10
N ALA A 87 -20.97 15.37 19.01
CA ALA A 87 -21.09 16.73 18.51
C ALA A 87 -21.94 17.64 19.40
N ALA A 88 -23.00 17.09 20.02
CA ALA A 88 -23.90 17.79 20.92
C ALA A 88 -23.27 18.15 22.28
N GLY A 89 -22.28 17.37 22.74
CA GLY A 89 -21.37 17.64 23.87
C GLY A 89 -21.94 18.42 25.07
N ARG A 90 -22.23 17.72 26.19
CA ARG A 90 -22.61 18.38 27.46
C ARG A 90 -21.52 19.39 27.90
N GLY A 91 -21.87 20.68 27.92
CA GLY A 91 -20.99 21.75 28.41
C GLY A 91 -20.19 22.51 27.35
N ARG A 92 -20.38 22.27 26.05
CA ARG A 92 -19.80 23.11 24.98
C ARG A 92 -20.68 24.32 24.68
N SER A 93 -20.07 25.49 24.47
CA SER A 93 -20.77 26.72 24.10
C SER A 93 -21.38 26.68 22.70
N SER A 94 -20.93 25.76 21.84
CA SER A 94 -21.44 25.56 20.48
C SER A 94 -21.23 24.10 20.03
N PRO A 95 -22.21 23.48 19.34
CA PRO A 95 -22.10 22.12 18.84
C PRO A 95 -21.03 22.00 17.75
N LEU A 96 -20.38 20.84 17.66
CA LEU A 96 -19.46 20.56 16.54
C LEU A 96 -20.24 20.25 15.25
N PRO A 97 -19.69 20.54 14.08
CA PRO A 97 -20.26 20.07 12.82
C PRO A 97 -20.22 18.53 12.78
N VAL A 98 -21.37 17.93 12.48
CA VAL A 98 -21.50 16.48 12.28
C VAL A 98 -21.15 16.17 10.81
N PRO A 99 -20.20 15.28 10.52
CA PRO A 99 -19.87 14.92 9.15
C PRO A 99 -21.03 14.17 8.47
N ARG A 100 -21.07 14.21 7.14
CA ARG A 100 -21.94 13.31 6.37
C ARG A 100 -21.41 11.88 6.49
N VAL A 101 -22.21 10.98 7.07
CA VAL A 101 -21.85 9.56 7.27
C VAL A 101 -22.29 8.72 6.09
N MET A 102 -21.33 8.03 5.48
CA MET A 102 -21.48 7.18 4.31
C MET A 102 -21.19 5.72 4.68
N GLY A 103 -21.77 4.78 3.94
CA GLY A 103 -21.57 3.35 4.16
C GLY A 103 -21.90 2.53 2.91
N GLY A 104 -21.60 1.24 2.95
CA GLY A 104 -21.76 0.33 1.82
C GLY A 104 -20.55 0.31 0.87
N ALA A 105 -20.60 -0.60 -0.10
CA ALA A 105 -19.47 -0.94 -0.96
C ALA A 105 -18.94 0.22 -1.81
N ALA A 106 -19.80 1.18 -2.18
CA ALA A 106 -19.43 2.34 -3.00
C ALA A 106 -18.85 3.52 -2.18
N ALA A 107 -18.94 3.50 -0.85
CA ALA A 107 -18.60 4.67 -0.05
C ALA A 107 -17.13 5.11 -0.20
N LEU A 108 -16.20 4.16 -0.38
CA LEU A 108 -14.79 4.49 -0.63
C LEU A 108 -14.59 5.17 -1.99
N GLU A 109 -15.30 4.74 -3.03
CA GLU A 109 -15.28 5.34 -4.37
C GLU A 109 -15.88 6.76 -4.35
N GLU A 110 -17.00 6.93 -3.63
CA GLU A 110 -17.62 8.25 -3.46
C GLU A 110 -16.69 9.22 -2.74
N LEU A 111 -16.05 8.81 -1.64
CA LEU A 111 -15.06 9.65 -0.94
C LEU A 111 -13.84 9.97 -1.81
N ALA A 112 -13.37 9.00 -2.60
CA ALA A 112 -12.23 9.14 -3.49
C ALA A 112 -12.48 10.14 -4.64
N THR A 113 -13.74 10.41 -4.97
CA THR A 113 -14.14 11.27 -6.11
C THR A 113 -14.69 12.63 -5.70
N LEU A 114 -14.80 12.93 -4.40
CA LEU A 114 -15.26 14.22 -3.88
C LEU A 114 -14.56 15.41 -4.53
N ALA A 115 -15.33 16.41 -4.98
CA ALA A 115 -14.81 17.59 -5.68
C ALA A 115 -13.84 18.39 -4.82
N GLU A 116 -14.05 18.39 -3.50
CA GLU A 116 -13.25 19.12 -2.52
C GLU A 116 -11.92 18.42 -2.18
N VAL A 117 -11.71 17.18 -2.60
CA VAL A 117 -10.48 16.44 -2.30
C VAL A 117 -9.42 16.70 -3.37
N ASP A 118 -8.19 17.01 -2.95
CA ASP A 118 -7.04 17.25 -3.84
C ASP A 118 -6.11 16.02 -3.92
N LEU A 119 -6.00 15.25 -2.83
CA LEU A 119 -5.16 14.05 -2.71
C LEU A 119 -5.92 12.97 -1.92
N VAL A 120 -6.01 11.77 -2.51
CA VAL A 120 -6.62 10.58 -1.89
C VAL A 120 -5.51 9.70 -1.36
N VAL A 121 -5.49 9.45 -0.06
CA VAL A 121 -4.62 8.46 0.57
C VAL A 121 -5.34 7.13 0.61
N VAL A 122 -4.77 6.12 -0.03
CA VAL A 122 -5.33 4.76 -0.07
C VAL A 122 -4.47 3.86 0.83
N ALA A 123 -4.96 3.66 2.05
CA ALA A 123 -4.35 2.87 3.12
C ALA A 123 -5.28 1.75 3.63
N VAL A 124 -6.25 1.36 2.80
CA VAL A 124 -7.07 0.15 3.01
C VAL A 124 -6.23 -1.10 2.75
N VAL A 125 -6.63 -2.24 3.30
CA VAL A 125 -5.85 -3.49 3.21
C VAL A 125 -6.39 -4.38 2.08
N GLY A 126 -5.51 -5.16 1.44
CA GLY A 126 -5.89 -6.16 0.44
C GLY A 126 -6.48 -5.55 -0.84
N ALA A 127 -7.34 -6.31 -1.51
CA ALA A 127 -7.93 -5.92 -2.80
C ALA A 127 -8.86 -4.68 -2.75
N GLY A 128 -9.27 -4.25 -1.55
CA GLY A 128 -10.21 -3.15 -1.37
C GLY A 128 -9.73 -1.78 -1.83
N GLY A 129 -8.43 -1.62 -2.07
CA GLY A 129 -7.86 -0.36 -2.57
C GLY A 129 -8.05 -0.13 -4.06
N LEU A 130 -8.33 -1.17 -4.86
CA LEU A 130 -8.32 -1.07 -6.32
C LEU A 130 -9.43 -0.14 -6.84
N ARG A 131 -10.68 -0.41 -6.47
CA ARG A 131 -11.85 0.40 -6.85
C ARG A 131 -11.70 1.88 -6.54
N PRO A 132 -11.46 2.29 -5.27
CA PRO A 132 -11.31 3.71 -4.96
C PRO A 132 -10.07 4.34 -5.63
N THR A 133 -9.00 3.58 -5.88
CA THR A 133 -7.83 4.07 -6.63
C THR A 133 -8.19 4.39 -8.08
N LEU A 134 -8.85 3.45 -8.78
CA LEU A 134 -9.31 3.67 -10.16
C LEU A 134 -10.31 4.84 -10.24
N ALA A 135 -11.23 4.95 -9.28
CA ALA A 135 -12.19 6.04 -9.20
C ALA A 135 -11.51 7.40 -9.00
N ALA A 136 -10.55 7.49 -8.06
CA ALA A 136 -9.76 8.70 -7.82
C ALA A 136 -9.00 9.13 -9.08
N ILE A 137 -8.31 8.20 -9.74
CA ILE A 137 -7.57 8.46 -10.99
C ILE A 137 -8.53 8.91 -12.09
N GLY A 138 -9.67 8.24 -12.24
CA GLY A 138 -10.72 8.62 -13.20
C GLY A 138 -11.25 10.03 -12.98
N ALA A 139 -11.39 10.45 -11.73
CA ALA A 139 -11.79 11.81 -11.34
C ALA A 139 -10.65 12.84 -11.41
N GLY A 140 -9.48 12.48 -11.94
CA GLY A 140 -8.33 13.37 -12.09
C GLY A 140 -7.63 13.72 -10.77
N LYS A 141 -7.89 12.96 -9.69
CA LYS A 141 -7.25 13.17 -8.39
C LYS A 141 -5.83 12.63 -8.38
N ARG A 142 -5.04 13.14 -7.43
CA ARG A 142 -3.78 12.51 -7.04
C ARG A 142 -4.07 11.42 -6.02
N VAL A 143 -3.30 10.34 -6.08
CA VAL A 143 -3.41 9.21 -5.17
C VAL A 143 -2.07 9.00 -4.48
N ALA A 144 -2.06 9.02 -3.15
CA ALA A 144 -0.94 8.51 -2.36
C ALA A 144 -1.28 7.06 -1.94
N LEU A 145 -0.58 6.10 -2.51
CA LEU A 145 -0.92 4.69 -2.41
C LEU A 145 0.02 3.99 -1.42
N ALA A 146 -0.56 3.43 -0.36
CA ALA A 146 0.14 2.60 0.62
C ALA A 146 -0.22 1.12 0.52
N ASN A 147 -1.26 0.78 -0.22
CA ASN A 147 -1.76 -0.57 -0.40
C ASN A 147 -1.14 -1.18 -1.67
N LYS A 148 -0.06 -1.94 -1.51
CA LYS A 148 0.63 -2.63 -2.61
C LYS A 148 -0.27 -3.56 -3.39
N GLU A 149 -1.22 -4.21 -2.70
CA GLU A 149 -2.13 -5.18 -3.29
C GLU A 149 -2.97 -4.57 -4.42
N THR A 150 -3.28 -3.27 -4.36
CA THR A 150 -3.93 -2.54 -5.47
C THR A 150 -3.15 -2.66 -6.78
N LEU A 151 -1.84 -2.48 -6.73
CA LEU A 151 -0.98 -2.55 -7.92
C LEU A 151 -0.63 -4.00 -8.27
N VAL A 152 -0.54 -4.89 -7.28
CA VAL A 152 -0.35 -6.33 -7.54
C VAL A 152 -1.51 -6.86 -8.37
N ILE A 153 -2.76 -6.67 -7.93
CA ILE A 153 -3.91 -7.32 -8.59
C ILE A 153 -4.47 -6.55 -9.79
N GLY A 154 -4.17 -5.25 -9.87
CA GLY A 154 -4.80 -4.33 -10.83
C GLY A 154 -3.82 -3.34 -11.45
N GLY A 155 -2.51 -3.62 -11.43
CA GLY A 155 -1.48 -2.72 -11.94
C GLY A 155 -1.70 -2.30 -13.39
N GLU A 156 -2.09 -3.23 -14.26
CA GLU A 156 -2.45 -2.93 -15.66
C GLU A 156 -3.66 -1.97 -15.75
N LEU A 157 -4.71 -2.20 -14.95
CA LEU A 157 -5.88 -1.32 -14.90
C LEU A 157 -5.52 0.08 -14.42
N VAL A 158 -4.67 0.18 -13.39
CA VAL A 158 -4.20 1.45 -12.84
C VAL A 158 -3.35 2.21 -13.87
N ARG A 159 -2.40 1.54 -14.54
CA ARG A 159 -1.60 2.15 -15.61
C ARG A 159 -2.47 2.59 -16.78
N ALA A 160 -3.43 1.77 -17.20
CA ALA A 160 -4.37 2.14 -18.25
C ALA A 160 -5.22 3.36 -17.84
N ALA A 161 -5.69 3.42 -16.59
CA ALA A 161 -6.42 4.57 -16.07
C ALA A 161 -5.57 5.84 -16.05
N LEU A 162 -4.31 5.75 -15.60
CA LEU A 162 -3.35 6.86 -15.60
C LEU A 162 -3.09 7.36 -17.02
N ALA A 163 -2.85 6.45 -17.98
CA ALA A 163 -2.61 6.79 -19.39
C ALA A 163 -3.82 7.50 -20.02
N ARG A 164 -5.04 7.01 -19.79
CA ARG A 164 -6.28 7.63 -20.32
C ARG A 164 -6.51 9.04 -19.78
N THR A 165 -6.14 9.29 -18.53
CA THR A 165 -6.42 10.57 -17.86
C THR A 165 -5.23 11.54 -17.89
N GLY A 166 -4.02 11.06 -18.21
CA GLY A 166 -2.79 11.84 -18.36
C GLY A 166 -2.81 12.86 -19.50
N THR A 167 -3.71 12.71 -20.48
CA THR A 167 -3.92 13.68 -21.57
C THR A 167 -4.99 14.75 -21.26
N ALA A 168 -5.86 14.52 -20.26
CA ALA A 168 -7.06 15.33 -20.02
C ALA A 168 -6.99 16.25 -18.78
N GLY A 169 -5.96 16.12 -17.94
CA GLY A 169 -5.91 16.68 -16.58
C GLY A 169 -5.32 18.08 -16.39
N ARG A 170 -4.98 18.86 -17.43
CA ARG A 170 -4.48 20.25 -17.30
C ARG A 170 -5.55 21.27 -16.90
N ARG A 171 -6.58 20.88 -16.13
CA ARG A 171 -7.46 21.86 -15.50
C ARG A 171 -6.80 22.36 -14.24
N ALA A 172 -6.16 23.52 -14.38
CA ALA A 172 -5.85 24.43 -13.29
C ALA A 172 -7.14 24.68 -12.49
N SER A 173 -7.35 23.94 -11.39
CA SER A 173 -8.32 24.39 -10.41
C SER A 173 -7.81 25.72 -9.83
N GLY A 174 -8.70 26.70 -9.79
CA GLY A 174 -8.45 28.09 -9.44
C GLY A 174 -7.81 28.34 -8.06
N SER A 175 -7.69 27.30 -7.22
CA SER A 175 -7.58 27.42 -5.77
C SER A 175 -6.39 26.69 -5.14
N ALA A 176 -5.50 26.08 -5.91
CA ALA A 176 -4.27 25.52 -5.35
C ALA A 176 -3.35 26.67 -4.88
N PRO A 177 -2.81 26.65 -3.64
CA PRO A 177 -1.93 27.70 -3.12
C PRO A 177 -0.76 27.96 -4.07
N ALA A 178 -0.31 29.21 -4.18
CA ALA A 178 0.87 29.58 -4.95
C ALA A 178 2.08 28.77 -4.43
N GLY A 179 2.58 27.83 -5.24
CA GLY A 179 3.57 26.81 -4.86
C GLY A 179 3.13 25.36 -5.11
N TRP A 180 1.82 25.11 -5.28
CA TRP A 180 1.23 23.82 -5.66
C TRP A 180 0.76 23.78 -7.12
N ARG A 181 0.91 24.90 -7.84
CA ARG A 181 0.43 25.13 -9.20
C ARG A 181 1.56 24.98 -10.20
N GLU A 182 1.88 23.73 -10.49
CA GLU A 182 2.35 23.21 -11.77
C GLU A 182 2.61 21.73 -11.50
N GLY A 183 1.63 20.89 -11.84
CA GLY A 183 1.79 19.44 -11.73
C GLY A 183 2.89 19.04 -12.69
N LEU A 184 4.06 18.70 -12.15
CA LEU A 184 5.07 17.94 -12.88
C LEU A 184 4.35 16.70 -13.44
N ALA A 185 4.55 16.41 -14.72
CA ALA A 185 4.18 15.12 -15.28
C ALA A 185 4.84 14.05 -14.38
N GLY A 186 4.05 13.33 -13.58
CA GLY A 186 4.50 12.30 -12.65
C GLY A 186 3.81 12.28 -11.29
N ASP A 187 2.96 13.27 -10.97
CA ASP A 187 2.48 13.51 -9.60
C ASP A 187 1.13 12.85 -9.24
N ARG A 188 0.58 11.99 -10.12
CA ARG A 188 -0.79 11.48 -9.99
C ARG A 188 -0.91 10.23 -9.13
N LEU A 189 0.15 9.44 -9.06
CA LEU A 189 0.29 8.34 -8.12
C LEU A 189 1.54 8.65 -7.30
N ARG A 190 1.51 8.41 -5.98
CA ARG A 190 2.63 8.69 -5.08
C ARG A 190 2.83 7.47 -4.19
N PRO A 191 3.94 6.72 -4.32
CA PRO A 191 4.16 5.53 -3.50
C PRO A 191 4.45 5.92 -2.04
N ILE A 192 3.75 5.26 -1.12
CA ILE A 192 4.01 5.34 0.33
C ILE A 192 4.83 4.15 0.82
N ASP A 193 4.78 2.99 0.13
CA ASP A 193 5.64 1.86 0.46
C ASP A 193 7.13 2.30 0.45
N SER A 194 7.91 1.88 1.45
CA SER A 194 9.23 2.45 1.74
C SER A 194 10.20 2.28 0.58
N GLU A 195 10.23 1.10 -0.02
CA GLU A 195 11.10 0.70 -1.11
C GLU A 195 10.77 1.50 -2.38
N HIS A 196 9.49 1.61 -2.72
CA HIS A 196 9.04 2.36 -3.90
C HIS A 196 9.16 3.85 -3.69
N SER A 197 8.92 4.35 -2.48
CA SER A 197 9.19 5.74 -2.12
C SER A 197 10.68 6.06 -2.23
N ALA A 198 11.56 5.13 -1.85
CA ALA A 198 13.00 5.25 -2.01
C ALA A 198 13.43 5.32 -3.48
N ILE A 199 12.92 4.41 -4.32
CA ILE A 199 13.14 4.45 -5.78
C ILE A 199 12.61 5.77 -6.36
N TRP A 200 11.38 6.14 -6.01
CA TRP A 200 10.75 7.37 -6.48
C TRP A 200 11.61 8.60 -6.14
N GLN A 201 12.16 8.67 -4.93
CA GLN A 201 13.10 9.71 -4.52
C GLN A 201 14.40 9.71 -5.34
N CYS A 202 14.96 8.53 -5.62
CA CYS A 202 16.18 8.40 -6.43
C CYS A 202 15.95 8.80 -7.90
N LEU A 203 14.73 8.62 -8.42
CA LEU A 203 14.31 9.06 -9.75
C LEU A 203 13.96 10.56 -9.82
N GLY A 204 14.01 11.30 -8.70
CA GLY A 204 13.61 12.72 -8.64
C GLY A 204 12.10 12.94 -8.50
N GLY A 205 11.38 11.91 -8.06
CA GLY A 205 9.94 11.87 -7.95
C GLY A 205 9.29 11.66 -9.32
N ALA A 206 8.83 12.76 -9.93
CA ALA A 206 7.94 12.74 -11.09
C ALA A 206 8.44 11.94 -12.32
N ARG A 207 9.77 11.81 -12.50
CA ARG A 207 10.34 11.09 -13.66
C ARG A 207 9.99 9.60 -13.69
N GLY A 208 9.67 8.98 -12.54
CA GLY A 208 9.42 7.55 -12.44
C GLY A 208 8.01 7.09 -12.86
N LEU A 209 6.99 7.94 -12.75
CA LEU A 209 5.59 7.48 -12.74
C LEU A 209 4.79 7.84 -14.00
N ASP A 210 5.21 8.88 -14.73
CA ASP A 210 4.57 9.31 -15.99
C ASP A 210 5.32 8.86 -17.24
N ALA A 211 6.59 8.47 -17.10
CA ALA A 211 7.47 8.20 -18.23
C ALA A 211 7.17 6.84 -18.89
N GLY A 212 6.57 5.90 -18.14
CA GLY A 212 6.58 4.48 -18.54
C GLY A 212 8.01 3.95 -18.63
N GLY A 213 8.16 2.62 -18.69
CA GLY A 213 9.49 2.00 -18.70
C GLY A 213 10.41 2.47 -19.83
N ALA A 214 9.84 2.78 -20.98
CA ALA A 214 10.58 3.20 -22.17
C ALA A 214 11.34 4.51 -21.94
N ALA A 215 10.69 5.54 -21.40
CA ALA A 215 11.36 6.83 -21.18
C ALA A 215 12.34 6.80 -20.00
N LEU A 216 12.12 5.96 -18.98
CA LEU A 216 13.16 5.72 -17.98
C LEU A 216 14.39 5.03 -18.59
N GLY A 217 14.18 4.08 -19.50
CA GLY A 217 15.26 3.45 -20.27
C GLY A 217 16.05 4.46 -21.12
N GLU A 218 15.37 5.39 -21.79
CA GLU A 218 16.01 6.49 -22.54
C GLU A 218 16.82 7.44 -21.63
N LEU A 219 16.39 7.62 -20.38
CA LEU A 219 17.13 8.36 -19.36
C LEU A 219 18.31 7.56 -18.76
N GLY A 220 18.55 6.35 -19.24
CA GLY A 220 19.65 5.49 -18.80
C GLY A 220 19.35 4.73 -17.51
N LEU A 221 18.09 4.51 -17.14
CA LEU A 221 17.77 3.59 -16.03
C LEU A 221 18.20 2.18 -16.41
N GLU A 222 19.11 1.60 -15.64
CA GLU A 222 19.64 0.26 -15.87
C GLU A 222 18.87 -0.80 -15.08
N ARG A 223 18.68 -0.57 -13.78
CA ARG A 223 18.08 -1.57 -12.89
C ARG A 223 17.49 -0.93 -11.64
N LEU A 224 16.42 -1.53 -11.13
CA LEU A 224 15.91 -1.23 -9.79
C LEU A 224 16.42 -2.30 -8.82
N ILE A 225 16.83 -1.88 -7.62
CA ILE A 225 17.33 -2.79 -6.58
C ILE A 225 16.45 -2.61 -5.35
N LEU A 226 15.58 -3.59 -5.11
CA LEU A 226 14.69 -3.65 -3.95
C LEU A 226 15.40 -4.34 -2.78
N THR A 227 15.63 -3.60 -1.70
CA THR A 227 16.18 -4.16 -0.47
C THR A 227 15.10 -4.86 0.35
N ALA A 228 15.38 -6.03 0.92
CA ALA A 228 14.50 -6.76 1.81
C ALA A 228 15.16 -6.97 3.18
N SER A 229 14.41 -6.95 4.28
CA SER A 229 14.99 -7.32 5.60
C SER A 229 15.40 -8.80 5.66
N GLY A 230 14.81 -9.65 4.81
CA GLY A 230 14.91 -11.11 4.85
C GLY A 230 14.01 -11.77 5.91
N GLY A 231 13.24 -10.98 6.66
CA GLY A 231 12.30 -11.46 7.66
C GLY A 231 12.95 -12.07 8.92
N PRO A 232 12.12 -12.57 9.86
CA PRO A 232 12.56 -13.12 11.14
C PRO A 232 13.29 -14.46 11.03
N LEU A 233 13.04 -15.22 9.96
CA LEU A 233 13.61 -16.56 9.75
C LEU A 233 14.87 -16.55 8.87
N ARG A 234 15.40 -15.35 8.54
CA ARG A 234 16.54 -15.18 7.61
C ARG A 234 17.74 -16.07 7.93
N SER A 235 18.08 -16.20 9.22
CA SER A 235 19.26 -16.95 9.68
C SER A 235 18.96 -18.37 10.14
N TRP A 236 17.71 -18.85 10.00
CA TRP A 236 17.34 -20.19 10.44
C TRP A 236 17.76 -21.25 9.40
N PRO A 237 18.14 -22.49 9.79
CA PRO A 237 18.32 -23.57 8.82
C PRO A 237 17.02 -23.84 8.04
N VAL A 238 17.11 -24.14 6.74
CA VAL A 238 15.92 -24.36 5.89
C VAL A 238 15.12 -25.57 6.36
N GLU A 239 15.80 -26.58 6.89
CA GLU A 239 15.23 -27.83 7.41
C GLU A 239 14.35 -27.60 8.64
N ARG A 240 14.53 -26.46 9.33
CA ARG A 240 13.77 -26.09 10.53
C ARG A 240 12.46 -25.36 10.21
N LEU A 241 12.30 -24.84 8.98
CA LEU A 241 11.14 -24.03 8.57
C LEU A 241 9.79 -24.77 8.67
N PRO A 242 9.68 -26.09 8.43
CA PRO A 242 8.40 -26.79 8.60
C PRO A 242 7.85 -26.80 10.03
N GLU A 243 8.71 -26.56 11.03
CA GLU A 243 8.39 -26.67 12.46
C GLU A 243 8.25 -25.31 13.16
N VAL A 244 8.33 -24.20 12.43
CA VAL A 244 8.26 -22.85 13.06
C VAL A 244 6.85 -22.53 13.52
N SER A 245 6.75 -21.89 14.68
CA SER A 245 5.47 -21.45 15.26
C SER A 245 5.05 -20.07 14.74
N VAL A 246 3.77 -19.73 14.93
CA VAL A 246 3.24 -18.39 14.62
C VAL A 246 3.99 -17.32 15.41
N GLU A 247 4.25 -17.55 16.70
CA GLU A 247 4.96 -16.61 17.58
C GLU A 247 6.38 -16.33 17.08
N GLN A 248 7.08 -17.36 16.60
CA GLN A 248 8.43 -17.23 16.03
C GLN A 248 8.40 -16.40 14.74
N VAL A 249 7.41 -16.62 13.88
CA VAL A 249 7.23 -15.82 12.66
C VAL A 249 6.84 -14.38 12.97
N LEU A 250 6.04 -14.12 14.01
CA LEU A 250 5.61 -12.76 14.34
C LEU A 250 6.69 -11.91 15.06
N ALA A 251 7.80 -12.52 15.46
CA ALA A 251 8.92 -11.85 16.12
C ALA A 251 9.87 -11.14 15.13
N HIS A 252 9.36 -10.18 14.36
CA HIS A 252 10.16 -9.48 13.34
C HIS A 252 11.30 -8.62 13.94
N PRO A 253 12.54 -8.70 13.41
CA PRO A 253 13.72 -8.06 14.03
C PRO A 253 13.75 -6.52 13.90
N THR A 254 13.22 -5.98 12.80
CA THR A 254 13.37 -4.55 12.46
C THR A 254 12.08 -3.74 12.60
N TRP A 255 10.98 -4.25 12.04
CA TRP A 255 9.72 -3.54 11.93
C TRP A 255 8.66 -4.05 12.91
N LYS A 256 7.87 -3.14 13.48
CA LYS A 256 6.63 -3.48 14.18
C LYS A 256 5.45 -3.34 13.21
N MET A 257 4.93 -4.47 12.73
CA MET A 257 3.92 -4.48 11.67
C MET A 257 2.71 -5.35 12.03
N GLY A 258 1.71 -5.38 11.16
CA GLY A 258 0.56 -6.28 11.33
C GLY A 258 0.94 -7.75 11.11
N PRO A 259 0.13 -8.71 11.61
CA PRO A 259 0.45 -10.14 11.51
C PRO A 259 0.65 -10.64 10.07
N ARG A 260 -0.25 -10.29 9.15
CA ARG A 260 -0.17 -10.68 7.72
C ARG A 260 1.17 -10.29 7.10
N ILE A 261 1.47 -9.00 7.02
CA ILE A 261 2.72 -8.49 6.42
C ILE A 261 3.98 -9.04 7.11
N THR A 262 3.87 -9.43 8.39
CA THR A 262 4.99 -10.05 9.11
C THR A 262 5.25 -11.48 8.62
N VAL A 263 4.19 -12.27 8.37
CA VAL A 263 4.28 -13.57 7.70
C VAL A 263 4.77 -13.40 6.26
N ASP A 264 4.25 -12.44 5.51
CA ASP A 264 4.65 -12.17 4.12
C ASP A 264 6.12 -11.74 4.02
N SER A 265 6.63 -11.03 5.04
CA SER A 265 8.06 -10.70 5.18
C SER A 265 8.90 -11.96 5.45
N ALA A 266 8.40 -12.89 6.27
CA ALA A 266 9.09 -14.15 6.57
C ALA A 266 9.13 -15.11 5.38
N THR A 267 8.05 -15.19 4.59
CA THR A 267 8.00 -15.99 3.34
C THR A 267 8.66 -15.28 2.16
N MET A 268 8.93 -13.98 2.30
CA MET A 268 9.34 -13.07 1.24
C MET A 268 8.30 -12.88 0.12
N MET A 269 7.05 -13.30 0.35
CA MET A 269 5.91 -12.93 -0.51
C MET A 269 5.72 -11.41 -0.56
N ASN A 270 5.94 -10.72 0.57
CA ASN A 270 5.86 -9.26 0.64
C ASN A 270 6.78 -8.63 -0.42
N LYS A 271 8.02 -9.12 -0.52
CA LYS A 271 8.97 -8.61 -1.53
C LYS A 271 8.58 -9.02 -2.95
N GLY A 272 7.94 -10.19 -3.11
CA GLY A 272 7.34 -10.61 -4.38
C GLY A 272 6.27 -9.63 -4.87
N PHE A 273 5.35 -9.23 -3.99
CA PHE A 273 4.35 -8.19 -4.30
C PHE A 273 5.01 -6.85 -4.64
N GLU A 274 6.05 -6.46 -3.90
CA GLU A 274 6.76 -5.20 -4.16
C GLU A 274 7.53 -5.20 -5.48
N VAL A 275 8.00 -6.35 -5.97
CA VAL A 275 8.55 -6.49 -7.33
C VAL A 275 7.49 -6.16 -8.38
N LEU A 276 6.29 -6.74 -8.25
CA LEU A 276 5.17 -6.47 -9.16
C LEU A 276 4.76 -4.99 -9.09
N GLU A 277 4.63 -4.46 -7.87
CA GLU A 277 4.32 -3.06 -7.64
C GLU A 277 5.36 -2.13 -8.28
N ALA A 278 6.65 -2.40 -8.13
CA ALA A 278 7.72 -1.61 -8.74
C ALA A 278 7.68 -1.68 -10.28
N SER A 279 7.40 -2.87 -10.83
CA SER A 279 7.22 -3.07 -12.28
C SER A 279 6.09 -2.19 -12.81
N PHE A 280 4.95 -2.15 -12.12
CA PHE A 280 3.83 -1.30 -12.53
C PHE A 280 4.06 0.19 -12.30
N LEU A 281 4.62 0.59 -11.15
CA LEU A 281 4.87 1.99 -10.83
C LEU A 281 5.85 2.63 -11.81
N PHE A 282 6.97 1.96 -12.06
CA PHE A 282 8.08 2.52 -12.82
C PHE A 282 8.13 2.02 -14.27
N GLY A 283 7.22 1.10 -14.64
CA GLY A 283 7.18 0.49 -15.97
C GLY A 283 8.40 -0.37 -16.28
N VAL A 284 9.16 -0.79 -15.28
CA VAL A 284 10.40 -1.56 -15.45
C VAL A 284 10.06 -3.05 -15.51
N PRO A 285 10.53 -3.81 -16.51
CA PRO A 285 10.28 -5.25 -16.58
C PRO A 285 10.88 -5.94 -15.35
N GLU A 286 10.22 -6.98 -14.84
CA GLU A 286 10.60 -7.65 -13.58
C GLU A 286 12.02 -8.20 -13.58
N GLU A 287 12.54 -8.58 -14.75
CA GLU A 287 13.90 -9.07 -14.96
C GLU A 287 14.96 -7.99 -14.63
N ARG A 288 14.58 -6.71 -14.70
CA ARG A 288 15.41 -5.55 -14.33
C ARG A 288 15.12 -5.03 -12.92
N ILE A 289 14.47 -5.84 -12.09
CA ILE A 289 14.22 -5.56 -10.68
C ILE A 289 14.94 -6.62 -9.86
N GLU A 290 16.09 -6.27 -9.28
CA GLU A 290 16.84 -7.14 -8.38
C GLU A 290 16.27 -7.06 -6.96
N VAL A 291 16.29 -8.18 -6.25
CA VAL A 291 16.02 -8.23 -4.81
C VAL A 291 17.29 -8.57 -4.06
N VAL A 292 17.66 -7.75 -3.09
CA VAL A 292 18.83 -7.97 -2.23
C VAL A 292 18.40 -7.96 -0.76
N ILE A 293 19.01 -8.80 0.06
CA ILE A 293 18.74 -8.80 1.51
C ILE A 293 19.64 -7.74 2.17
N HIS A 294 19.02 -6.77 2.82
CA HIS A 294 19.66 -5.73 3.62
C HIS A 294 19.12 -5.77 5.07
N PRO A 295 19.75 -6.55 5.97
CA PRO A 295 19.24 -6.80 7.32
C PRO A 295 19.02 -5.54 8.16
N GLU A 296 19.86 -4.52 7.97
CA GLU A 296 19.80 -3.28 8.75
C GLU A 296 18.61 -2.39 8.37
N SER A 297 18.01 -2.60 7.18
CA SER A 297 16.87 -1.84 6.66
C SER A 297 17.07 -0.31 6.68
N VAL A 298 18.32 0.15 6.54
CA VAL A 298 18.70 1.57 6.50
C VAL A 298 18.68 2.08 5.07
N VAL A 299 19.19 1.30 4.13
CA VAL A 299 19.00 1.55 2.69
C VAL A 299 17.64 0.98 2.33
N HIS A 300 16.71 1.82 1.87
CA HIS A 300 15.34 1.41 1.61
C HIS A 300 15.13 0.91 0.18
N SER A 301 15.92 1.36 -0.81
CA SER A 301 16.08 0.77 -2.15
C SER A 301 17.12 1.59 -2.93
N LEU A 302 17.55 1.05 -4.07
CA LEU A 302 18.54 1.67 -4.95
C LEU A 302 18.09 1.68 -6.41
N VAL A 303 18.69 2.59 -7.17
CA VAL A 303 18.51 2.77 -8.61
C VAL A 303 19.88 2.79 -9.28
N GLU A 304 20.10 1.87 -10.21
CA GLU A 304 21.32 1.75 -11.00
C GLU A 304 21.13 2.40 -12.37
N TRP A 305 22.10 3.20 -12.79
CA TRP A 305 22.11 3.92 -14.06
C TRP A 305 23.13 3.32 -15.03
N ALA A 306 22.93 3.57 -16.33
CA ALA A 306 23.75 3.02 -17.41
C ALA A 306 25.23 3.45 -17.39
N ASP A 307 25.57 4.50 -16.63
CA ASP A 307 26.95 4.93 -16.39
C ASP A 307 27.64 4.18 -15.23
N GLY A 308 26.93 3.23 -14.60
CA GLY A 308 27.39 2.45 -13.45
C GLY A 308 27.15 3.11 -12.09
N SER A 309 26.58 4.32 -12.05
CA SER A 309 26.23 5.00 -10.81
C SER A 309 25.03 4.32 -10.14
N VAL A 310 25.07 4.23 -8.81
CA VAL A 310 23.95 3.73 -8.01
C VAL A 310 23.52 4.82 -7.03
N LEU A 311 22.24 5.20 -7.10
CA LEU A 311 21.62 6.11 -6.14
C LEU A 311 20.80 5.31 -5.14
N ALA A 312 20.90 5.68 -3.86
CA ALA A 312 20.18 5.02 -2.78
C ALA A 312 19.49 6.05 -1.88
N GLN A 313 18.30 5.73 -1.39
CA GLN A 313 17.66 6.50 -0.34
C GLN A 313 17.85 5.79 1.00
N LEU A 314 18.40 6.53 1.97
CA LEU A 314 18.71 6.04 3.32
C LEU A 314 17.87 6.73 4.38
N GLY A 315 17.47 5.98 5.41
CA GLY A 315 16.72 6.46 6.55
C GLY A 315 16.65 5.41 7.66
N TRP A 316 16.25 5.81 8.87
CA TRP A 316 15.79 4.82 9.84
C TRP A 316 14.47 4.20 9.34
N PRO A 317 14.18 2.92 9.66
CA PRO A 317 12.93 2.26 9.28
C PRO A 317 11.72 2.92 9.96
N ASP A 318 11.20 3.98 9.32
CA ASP A 318 10.19 4.87 9.86
C ASP A 318 9.27 5.35 8.73
N MET A 319 8.03 4.82 8.70
CA MET A 319 7.06 5.11 7.64
C MET A 319 6.64 6.59 7.59
N ARG A 320 6.91 7.38 8.64
CA ARG A 320 6.68 8.84 8.58
C ARG A 320 7.49 9.50 7.48
N LEU A 321 8.65 8.95 7.10
CA LEU A 321 9.49 9.46 6.02
C LEU A 321 8.81 9.35 4.64
N PRO A 322 8.44 8.15 4.14
CA PRO A 322 7.78 8.02 2.84
C PRO A 322 6.37 8.64 2.84
N ILE A 323 5.62 8.54 3.95
CA ILE A 323 4.32 9.23 4.12
C ILE A 323 4.47 10.74 3.91
N GLN A 324 5.46 11.36 4.56
CA GLN A 324 5.69 12.79 4.45
C GLN A 324 6.11 13.19 3.04
N TYR A 325 6.96 12.39 2.40
CA TYR A 325 7.35 12.65 1.02
C TYR A 325 6.15 12.59 0.08
N ALA A 326 5.30 11.56 0.20
CA ALA A 326 4.08 11.42 -0.59
C ALA A 326 3.05 12.54 -0.32
N LEU A 327 2.98 13.12 0.87
CA LEU A 327 2.09 14.24 1.14
C LEU A 327 2.61 15.56 0.54
N PHE A 328 3.88 15.88 0.75
CA PHE A 328 4.40 17.23 0.52
C PHE A 328 5.23 17.38 -0.75
N TYR A 329 5.43 16.30 -1.53
CA TYR A 329 6.10 16.35 -2.82
C TYR A 329 5.60 17.53 -3.69
N PRO A 330 6.51 18.31 -4.29
CA PRO A 330 7.97 18.11 -4.38
C PRO A 330 8.79 18.65 -3.20
N ARG A 331 8.14 19.25 -2.19
CA ARG A 331 8.82 19.84 -1.03
C ARG A 331 9.19 18.78 0.00
N ARG A 332 10.32 19.01 0.68
CA ARG A 332 10.72 18.27 1.87
C ARG A 332 10.55 19.17 3.08
N LEU A 333 9.79 18.70 4.05
CA LEU A 333 9.54 19.41 5.29
C LEU A 333 10.32 18.76 6.44
N PRO A 334 10.60 19.50 7.52
CA PRO A 334 11.03 18.89 8.78
C PRO A 334 10.03 17.86 9.30
N SER A 335 10.54 16.67 9.65
CA SER A 335 9.80 15.54 10.21
C SER A 335 10.17 15.27 11.66
N GLY A 336 9.25 14.70 12.46
CA GLY A 336 9.57 14.12 13.77
C GLY A 336 10.36 12.80 13.73
N ALA A 337 10.71 12.29 12.54
CA ALA A 337 11.52 11.09 12.38
C ALA A 337 12.96 11.30 12.89
N ARG A 338 13.56 10.23 13.44
CA ARG A 338 14.95 10.24 13.92
C ARG A 338 15.90 10.56 12.76
N ARG A 339 16.88 11.44 12.97
CA ARG A 339 17.93 11.71 11.99
C ARG A 339 18.88 10.51 11.89
N LEU A 340 19.25 10.15 10.67
CA LEU A 340 20.23 9.09 10.42
C LEU A 340 21.62 9.58 10.85
N ASP A 341 22.33 8.74 11.59
CA ASP A 341 23.73 8.92 11.95
C ASP A 341 24.48 7.66 11.51
N LEU A 342 25.27 7.77 10.45
CA LEU A 342 25.99 6.64 9.88
C LEU A 342 27.03 6.06 10.84
N THR A 343 27.55 6.87 11.76
CA THR A 343 28.50 6.38 12.79
C THR A 343 27.83 5.46 13.81
N GLN A 344 26.51 5.59 13.98
CA GLN A 344 25.70 4.70 14.81
C GLN A 344 25.28 3.43 14.07
N VAL A 345 25.05 3.52 12.76
CA VAL A 345 24.71 2.37 11.91
C VAL A 345 25.91 1.43 11.78
N ARG A 346 27.10 1.99 11.58
CA ARG A 346 28.41 1.30 11.43
C ARG A 346 28.53 0.42 10.18
N THR A 347 27.65 -0.56 10.01
CA THR A 347 27.70 -1.56 8.94
C THR A 347 26.43 -1.54 8.12
N LEU A 348 26.57 -1.64 6.81
CA LEU A 348 25.48 -1.90 5.87
C LEU A 348 25.83 -3.17 5.11
N SER A 349 25.00 -4.21 5.25
CA SER A 349 25.24 -5.52 4.63
C SER A 349 24.27 -5.75 3.48
N PHE A 350 24.75 -6.37 2.40
CA PHE A 350 23.92 -6.78 1.27
C PHE A 350 24.21 -8.25 0.96
N LEU A 351 23.17 -9.08 1.01
CA LEU A 351 23.27 -10.52 0.84
C LEU A 351 22.39 -10.96 -0.34
N PRO A 352 22.80 -12.01 -1.08
CA PRO A 352 21.95 -12.58 -2.12
C PRO A 352 20.72 -13.25 -1.50
N VAL A 353 19.67 -13.36 -2.30
CA VAL A 353 18.48 -14.15 -1.96
C VAL A 353 18.76 -15.64 -2.21
N GLU A 354 18.49 -16.48 -1.22
CA GLU A 354 18.54 -17.94 -1.34
C GLU A 354 17.19 -18.47 -1.85
N SER A 355 17.12 -18.97 -3.09
CA SER A 355 15.85 -19.38 -3.71
C SER A 355 15.14 -20.53 -3.00
N SER A 356 15.89 -21.51 -2.47
CA SER A 356 15.35 -22.66 -1.72
C SER A 356 14.59 -22.25 -0.45
N ARG A 357 14.97 -21.14 0.16
CA ARG A 357 14.36 -20.60 1.38
C ARG A 357 13.08 -19.83 1.12
N TYR A 358 12.98 -19.18 -0.04
CA TYR A 358 11.93 -18.20 -0.33
C TYR A 358 11.19 -18.49 -1.64
N PRO A 359 10.49 -19.64 -1.75
CA PRO A 359 9.76 -20.01 -2.96
C PRO A 359 8.69 -18.98 -3.34
N CYS A 360 8.07 -18.29 -2.38
CA CYS A 360 7.05 -17.28 -2.64
C CYS A 360 7.52 -16.13 -3.54
N LEU A 361 8.80 -15.73 -3.46
CA LEU A 361 9.33 -14.71 -4.37
C LEU A 361 9.32 -15.20 -5.84
N ALA A 362 9.66 -16.47 -6.06
CA ALA A 362 9.63 -17.06 -7.39
C ALA A 362 8.19 -17.16 -7.92
N LEU A 363 7.24 -17.59 -7.07
CA LEU A 363 5.82 -17.66 -7.39
C LEU A 363 5.25 -16.28 -7.77
N ALA A 364 5.64 -15.23 -7.03
CA ALA A 364 5.21 -13.87 -7.35
C ALA A 364 5.69 -13.42 -8.74
N ARG A 365 6.95 -13.66 -9.06
CA ARG A 365 7.52 -13.35 -10.40
C ARG A 365 6.88 -14.19 -11.51
N GLN A 366 6.54 -15.44 -11.22
CA GLN A 366 5.83 -16.28 -12.18
C GLN A 366 4.43 -15.73 -12.48
N ALA A 367 3.68 -15.34 -11.46
CA ALA A 367 2.36 -14.75 -11.62
C ALA A 367 2.41 -13.40 -12.33
N GLY A 368 3.42 -12.58 -12.03
CA GLY A 368 3.67 -11.31 -12.72
C GLY A 368 3.96 -11.46 -14.20
N ARG A 369 4.89 -12.37 -14.56
CA ARG A 369 5.18 -12.71 -15.97
C ARG A 369 3.98 -13.31 -16.71
N ALA A 370 3.15 -14.09 -16.01
CA ALA A 370 1.91 -14.60 -16.60
C ALA A 370 0.95 -13.44 -16.92
N GLY A 371 0.88 -12.42 -16.07
CA GLY A 371 0.04 -11.23 -16.29
C GLY A 371 -1.46 -11.52 -16.16
N GLY A 372 -2.28 -10.57 -16.61
CA GLY A 372 -3.73 -10.71 -16.57
C GLY A 372 -4.25 -10.90 -15.14
N THR A 373 -5.00 -11.98 -14.89
CA THR A 373 -5.61 -12.27 -13.58
C THR A 373 -4.74 -13.10 -12.63
N TYR A 374 -3.57 -13.59 -13.05
CA TYR A 374 -2.70 -14.42 -12.21
C TYR A 374 -2.19 -13.71 -10.95
N PRO A 375 -1.80 -12.42 -10.98
CA PRO A 375 -1.45 -11.69 -9.75
C PRO A 375 -2.60 -11.57 -8.74
N ALA A 376 -3.86 -11.50 -9.21
CA ALA A 376 -5.03 -11.51 -8.34
C ALA A 376 -5.21 -12.87 -7.64
N VAL A 377 -4.98 -13.97 -8.38
CA VAL A 377 -4.99 -15.34 -7.83
C VAL A 377 -3.88 -15.53 -6.80
N LEU A 378 -2.67 -15.06 -7.10
CA LEU A 378 -1.53 -15.08 -6.17
C LEU A 378 -1.88 -14.37 -4.86
N ASN A 379 -2.34 -13.12 -4.92
CA ASN A 379 -2.69 -12.35 -3.72
C ASN A 379 -3.79 -13.04 -2.89
N ALA A 380 -4.85 -13.50 -3.56
CA ALA A 380 -5.97 -14.14 -2.88
C ALA A 380 -5.60 -15.48 -2.23
N ALA A 381 -4.77 -16.29 -2.90
CA ALA A 381 -4.29 -17.56 -2.35
C ALA A 381 -3.37 -17.33 -1.14
N ASP A 382 -2.46 -16.35 -1.24
CA ASP A 382 -1.57 -15.95 -0.15
C ASP A 382 -2.36 -15.46 1.06
N GLU A 383 -3.37 -14.60 0.87
CA GLU A 383 -4.22 -14.12 1.96
C GLU A 383 -4.88 -15.26 2.76
N GLU A 384 -5.44 -16.25 2.06
CA GLU A 384 -6.07 -17.39 2.72
C GLU A 384 -5.04 -18.33 3.37
N ALA A 385 -3.90 -18.55 2.72
CA ALA A 385 -2.84 -19.41 3.24
C ALA A 385 -2.21 -18.80 4.51
N VAL A 386 -1.87 -17.52 4.49
CA VAL A 386 -1.36 -16.77 5.65
C VAL A 386 -2.39 -16.76 6.78
N ALA A 387 -3.67 -16.55 6.47
CA ALA A 387 -4.73 -16.63 7.47
C ALA A 387 -4.86 -18.05 8.06
N GLY A 388 -4.67 -19.10 7.25
CA GLY A 388 -4.60 -20.48 7.70
C GLY A 388 -3.45 -20.71 8.67
N PHE A 389 -2.25 -20.24 8.34
CA PHE A 389 -1.06 -20.35 9.19
C PHE A 389 -1.24 -19.60 10.52
N LEU A 390 -1.73 -18.35 10.47
CA LEU A 390 -1.97 -17.54 11.67
C LEU A 390 -3.01 -18.16 12.61
N LYS A 391 -3.92 -18.99 12.09
CA LYS A 391 -4.93 -19.75 12.87
C LYS A 391 -4.41 -21.12 13.32
N GLY A 392 -3.16 -21.47 13.03
CA GLY A 392 -2.58 -22.77 13.35
C GLY A 392 -3.17 -23.94 12.56
N LEU A 393 -3.78 -23.68 11.39
CA LEU A 393 -4.44 -24.69 10.57
C LEU A 393 -3.48 -25.40 9.59
N ILE A 394 -2.38 -24.74 9.25
CA ILE A 394 -1.33 -25.23 8.33
C ILE A 394 0.06 -24.85 8.88
N ARG A 395 1.12 -25.48 8.37
CA ARG A 395 2.51 -25.11 8.68
C ARG A 395 2.95 -23.89 7.88
N PHE A 396 4.06 -23.28 8.29
CA PHE A 396 4.65 -22.16 7.56
C PHE A 396 5.01 -22.51 6.11
N THR A 397 5.59 -23.70 5.88
CA THR A 397 5.99 -24.15 4.54
C THR A 397 4.79 -24.49 3.63
N ASP A 398 3.62 -24.76 4.21
CA ASP A 398 2.42 -25.06 3.44
C ASP A 398 1.89 -23.81 2.72
N ILE A 399 2.26 -22.60 3.17
CA ILE A 399 1.85 -21.33 2.52
C ILE A 399 2.26 -21.33 1.05
N ALA A 400 3.55 -21.58 0.77
CA ALA A 400 4.06 -21.59 -0.60
C ALA A 400 3.42 -22.70 -1.44
N ALA A 401 3.24 -23.90 -0.86
CA ALA A 401 2.63 -25.04 -1.53
C ALA A 401 1.16 -24.78 -1.92
N ILE A 402 0.38 -24.16 -1.04
CA ILE A 402 -1.01 -23.80 -1.32
C ILE A 402 -1.10 -22.74 -2.42
N VAL A 403 -0.22 -21.73 -2.37
CA VAL A 403 -0.18 -20.68 -3.40
C VAL A 403 0.19 -21.26 -4.75
N GLU A 404 1.25 -22.08 -4.81
CA GLU A 404 1.70 -22.77 -6.02
C GLU A 404 0.58 -23.64 -6.63
N GLU A 405 -0.03 -24.49 -5.82
CA GLU A 405 -1.10 -25.39 -6.26
C GLU A 405 -2.36 -24.63 -6.71
N THR A 406 -2.65 -23.49 -6.07
CA THR A 406 -3.77 -22.63 -6.48
C THR A 406 -3.51 -21.99 -7.84
N LEU A 407 -2.28 -21.49 -8.08
CA LEU A 407 -1.87 -20.94 -9.37
C LEU A 407 -1.87 -22.01 -10.47
N ALA A 408 -1.35 -23.21 -10.20
CA ALA A 408 -1.28 -24.32 -11.15
C ALA A 408 -2.67 -24.79 -11.61
N LYS A 409 -3.68 -24.73 -10.72
CA LYS A 409 -5.07 -25.10 -11.02
C LYS A 409 -5.86 -23.99 -11.71
N TYR A 410 -5.34 -22.77 -11.77
CA TYR A 410 -6.04 -21.64 -12.35
C TYR A 410 -5.93 -21.64 -13.88
N GLN A 411 -7.07 -21.55 -14.56
CA GLN A 411 -7.18 -21.49 -16.02
C GLN A 411 -7.66 -20.08 -16.41
N GLY A 412 -6.79 -19.09 -16.25
CA GLY A 412 -7.04 -17.73 -16.73
C GLY A 412 -6.70 -17.58 -18.21
N ASP A 413 -7.13 -16.48 -18.81
CA ASP A 413 -6.65 -16.02 -20.12
C ASP A 413 -5.72 -14.82 -19.90
N PRO A 414 -4.39 -15.02 -19.85
CA PRO A 414 -3.45 -13.91 -19.66
C PRO A 414 -3.33 -12.99 -20.88
N ALA A 415 -3.81 -13.42 -22.06
CA ALA A 415 -3.80 -12.59 -23.26
C ALA A 415 -5.10 -11.77 -23.44
N GLY A 416 -6.11 -12.05 -22.61
CA GLY A 416 -7.39 -11.36 -22.62
C GLY A 416 -7.31 -9.94 -22.05
N GLU A 417 -8.29 -9.10 -22.40
CA GLU A 417 -8.40 -7.76 -21.82
C GLU A 417 -8.72 -7.85 -20.32
N LEU A 418 -7.82 -7.32 -19.49
CA LEU A 418 -8.05 -7.28 -18.04
C LEU A 418 -9.18 -6.31 -17.72
N SER A 419 -10.14 -6.76 -16.92
CA SER A 419 -11.24 -5.95 -16.42
C SER A 419 -11.38 -6.10 -14.90
N LEU A 420 -11.95 -5.09 -14.24
CA LEU A 420 -12.19 -5.14 -12.81
C LEU A 420 -13.06 -6.37 -12.41
N PRO A 421 -14.17 -6.70 -13.11
CA PRO A 421 -14.93 -7.91 -12.81
C PRO A 421 -14.10 -9.21 -12.97
N ALA A 422 -13.18 -9.27 -13.94
CA ALA A 422 -12.32 -10.44 -14.11
C ALA A 422 -11.35 -10.62 -12.94
N VAL A 423 -10.76 -9.52 -12.44
CA VAL A 423 -9.92 -9.51 -11.22
C VAL A 423 -10.72 -9.99 -10.01
N GLU A 424 -11.93 -9.47 -9.81
CA GLU A 424 -12.80 -9.85 -8.68
C GLU A 424 -13.23 -11.33 -8.73
N GLN A 425 -13.53 -11.85 -9.92
CA GLN A 425 -13.86 -13.26 -10.13
C GLN A 425 -12.66 -14.17 -9.87
N ALA A 426 -11.47 -13.76 -10.32
CA ALA A 426 -10.23 -14.49 -10.07
C ALA A 426 -9.88 -14.54 -8.58
N ASP A 427 -9.97 -13.40 -7.87
CA ASP A 427 -9.81 -13.33 -6.41
C ASP A 427 -10.78 -14.29 -5.70
N THR A 428 -12.08 -14.21 -6.04
CA THR A 428 -13.11 -15.08 -5.44
C THR A 428 -12.83 -16.56 -5.68
N TRP A 429 -12.46 -16.92 -6.90
CA TRP A 429 -12.12 -18.30 -7.26
C TRP A 429 -10.91 -18.80 -6.46
N ALA A 430 -9.86 -17.97 -6.36
CA ALA A 430 -8.61 -18.32 -5.69
C ALA A 430 -8.80 -18.50 -4.20
N ARG A 431 -9.57 -17.63 -3.54
CA ARG A 431 -9.92 -17.79 -2.12
C ARG A 431 -10.60 -19.11 -1.84
N ARG A 432 -11.61 -19.45 -2.66
CA ARG A 432 -12.32 -20.73 -2.53
C ARG A 432 -11.35 -21.91 -2.72
N LYS A 433 -10.51 -21.87 -3.75
CA LYS A 433 -9.53 -22.94 -4.03
C LYS A 433 -8.51 -23.11 -2.89
N ALA A 434 -7.94 -22.02 -2.39
CA ALA A 434 -6.99 -22.06 -1.29
C ALA A 434 -7.62 -22.63 0.00
N ARG A 435 -8.86 -22.26 0.32
CA ARG A 435 -9.62 -22.83 1.45
C ARG A 435 -9.87 -24.33 1.30
N GLU A 436 -10.21 -24.80 0.09
CA GLU A 436 -10.35 -26.25 -0.19
C GLU A 436 -9.04 -27.01 0.06
N LEU A 437 -7.89 -26.42 -0.32
CA LEU A 437 -6.56 -27.02 -0.10
C LEU A 437 -6.19 -27.05 1.39
N ILE A 438 -6.44 -25.97 2.13
CA ILE A 438 -6.24 -25.92 3.59
C ILE A 438 -7.05 -27.03 4.27
N GLN A 439 -8.33 -27.17 3.93
CA GLN A 439 -9.19 -28.22 4.47
C GLN A 439 -8.72 -29.63 4.11
N ALA A 440 -8.09 -29.83 2.94
CA ALA A 440 -7.52 -31.11 2.56
C ALA A 440 -6.32 -31.48 3.44
N ILE A 441 -5.42 -30.53 3.71
CA ILE A 441 -4.26 -30.73 4.61
C ILE A 441 -4.71 -31.09 6.02
N GLN A 442 -5.79 -30.47 6.53
CA GLN A 442 -6.29 -30.77 7.87
C GLN A 442 -6.93 -32.17 8.03
N ARG A 443 -7.34 -32.80 6.94
CA ARG A 443 -7.98 -34.13 6.94
C ARG A 443 -6.99 -35.28 6.74
N GLY A 444 -5.80 -34.99 6.22
CA GLY A 444 -4.70 -35.95 6.07
C GLY A 444 -3.74 -35.84 7.23
#